data_AF-A0A2V9FLY1-F1
#
_entry.id   AF-A0A2V9FLY1-F1
#
_cell.length_a   1.000
_cell.length_b   1.000
_cell.length_c   1.000
_cell.angle_alpha   90.00
_cell.angle_beta   90.00
_cell.angle_gamma   90.00
#
_symmetry.space_group_name_H-M   'P 1'
#
loop_
_entity.id
_entity.type
_entity.pdbx_description
1 polymer ?
#
loop_
_entity_poly.entity_id
_entity_poly.type
_entity_poly.pdbx_seq_one_letter_code
_entity_poly.pdbx_strand_id
1 'polypeptide(L)'
;MAEAQATGGQAVVRNISDTARWAAVFRARETERADAIFRDPYAERLAGKMGVDIANTLPEGNSHAWAWVARTYLFDKFVAQEIEQGTDMVVNLAAGLDARPYRMALPASL
;
A
#
# COMPACT_ATOMS: atom_id res chain seq x y z
N MET A 1 -42.95 17.59 -6.81
CA MET A 1 -42.30 16.35 -7.29
C MET A 1 -41.04 16.19 -6.45
N ALA A 2 -41.12 15.38 -5.40
CA ALA A 2 -40.00 15.12 -4.50
C ALA A 2 -39.05 14.12 -5.18
N GLU A 3 -37.77 14.46 -5.29
CA GLU A 3 -36.74 13.53 -5.75
C GLU A 3 -36.55 12.45 -4.69
N ALA A 4 -36.77 11.20 -5.10
CA ALA A 4 -36.51 10.04 -4.28
C ALA A 4 -34.99 9.86 -4.12
N GLN A 5 -34.50 10.03 -2.89
CA GLN A 5 -33.15 9.64 -2.52
C GLN A 5 -33.04 8.11 -2.59
N ALA A 6 -32.22 7.62 -3.51
CA ALA A 6 -31.85 6.21 -3.57
C ALA A 6 -31.00 5.85 -2.34
N THR A 7 -31.57 5.09 -1.41
CA THR A 7 -30.82 4.39 -0.36
C THR A 7 -30.04 3.23 -0.98
N GLY A 8 -28.91 3.52 -1.61
CA GLY A 8 -27.90 2.54 -2.01
C GLY A 8 -26.86 2.39 -0.89
N GLY A 9 -26.58 1.16 -0.45
CA GLY A 9 -25.52 0.90 0.52
C GLY A 9 -24.21 1.56 0.10
N GLN A 10 -23.52 2.24 1.02
CA GLN A 10 -22.29 2.96 0.71
C GLN A 10 -21.26 2.01 0.07
N ALA A 11 -20.65 2.45 -1.04
CA ALA A 11 -19.57 1.72 -1.69
C ALA A 11 -18.41 1.50 -0.70
N VAL A 12 -17.93 0.26 -0.60
CA VAL A 12 -16.83 -0.14 0.30
C VAL A 12 -15.53 0.61 -0.02
N VAL A 13 -15.30 0.88 -1.31
CA VAL A 13 -14.18 1.70 -1.81
C VAL A 13 -14.77 2.91 -2.52
N ARG A 14 -14.42 4.12 -2.06
CA ARG A 14 -15.04 5.37 -2.54
C ARG A 14 -14.07 6.23 -3.35
N ASN A 15 -12.77 6.11 -3.10
CA ASN A 15 -11.74 6.92 -3.74
C ASN A 15 -10.37 6.21 -3.71
N ILE A 16 -9.37 6.85 -4.30
CA ILE A 16 -7.99 6.34 -4.40
C ILE A 16 -7.32 6.20 -3.02
N SER A 17 -7.70 7.01 -2.03
CA SER A 17 -7.16 6.87 -0.67
C SER A 17 -7.62 5.59 0.00
N ASP A 18 -8.86 5.14 -0.26
CA ASP A 18 -9.38 3.88 0.26
C ASP A 18 -8.57 2.68 -0.27
N THR A 19 -8.22 2.67 -1.57
CA THR A 19 -7.36 1.62 -2.14
C THR A 19 -5.91 1.70 -1.64
N ALA A 20 -5.37 2.91 -1.42
CA ALA A 20 -4.04 3.09 -0.83
C ALA A 20 -3.96 2.54 0.60
N ARG A 21 -5.02 2.74 1.41
CA ARG A 21 -5.14 2.18 2.77
C ARG A 21 -5.24 0.66 2.72
N TRP A 22 -6.03 0.12 1.82
CA TRP A 22 -6.13 -1.34 1.62
C TRP A 22 -4.77 -1.94 1.24
N ALA A 23 -4.04 -1.33 0.31
CA ALA A 23 -2.69 -1.75 -0.05
C ALA A 23 -1.70 -1.71 1.14
N ALA A 24 -1.84 -0.74 2.04
CA ALA A 24 -1.01 -0.63 3.24
C ALA A 24 -1.26 -1.78 4.24
N VAL A 25 -2.48 -2.35 4.30
CA VAL A 25 -2.79 -3.52 5.15
C VAL A 25 -1.87 -4.70 4.83
N PHE A 26 -1.65 -4.99 3.54
CA PHE A 26 -0.79 -6.11 3.16
C PHE A 26 0.67 -5.90 3.55
N ARG A 27 1.16 -4.66 3.49
CA ARG A 27 2.52 -4.33 3.93
C ARG A 27 2.65 -4.40 5.46
N ALA A 28 1.61 -4.03 6.19
CA ALA A 28 1.57 -4.17 7.65
C ALA A 28 1.63 -5.65 8.04
N ARG A 29 0.77 -6.48 7.44
CA ARG A 29 0.76 -7.94 7.66
C ARG A 29 2.08 -8.60 7.29
N GLU A 30 2.72 -8.20 6.19
CA GLU A 30 4.05 -8.71 5.86
C GLU A 30 5.07 -8.32 6.94
N THR A 31 5.03 -7.07 7.41
CA THR A 31 5.97 -6.57 8.44
C THR A 31 5.84 -7.31 9.76
N GLU A 32 4.63 -7.78 10.12
CA GLU A 32 4.37 -8.57 11.33
C GLU A 32 4.96 -9.99 11.28
N ARG A 33 5.23 -10.52 10.08
CA ARG A 33 5.77 -11.87 9.93
C ARG A 33 7.18 -11.97 10.52
N ALA A 34 7.45 -13.10 11.15
CA ALA A 34 8.80 -13.41 11.65
C ALA A 34 9.80 -13.55 10.49
N ASP A 35 9.35 -14.12 9.37
CA ASP A 35 10.08 -14.36 8.13
C ASP A 35 9.80 -13.32 7.04
N ALA A 36 9.43 -12.10 7.44
CA ALA A 36 9.09 -11.01 6.53
C ALA A 36 10.20 -10.75 5.50
N ILE A 37 9.83 -10.69 4.21
CA ILE A 37 10.79 -10.43 3.11
C ILE A 37 11.10 -8.95 2.92
N PHE A 38 10.29 -8.07 3.52
CA PHE A 38 10.58 -6.65 3.72
C PHE A 38 9.87 -6.15 4.98
N ARG A 39 10.25 -4.97 5.48
CA ARG A 39 9.57 -4.31 6.60
C ARG A 39 9.17 -2.89 6.22
N ASP A 40 7.91 -2.54 6.47
CA ASP A 40 7.34 -1.20 6.36
C ASP A 40 6.77 -0.80 7.73
N PRO A 41 7.58 -0.14 8.59
CA PRO A 41 7.18 0.20 9.96
C PRO A 41 6.05 1.24 10.01
N TYR A 42 5.70 1.87 8.89
CA TYR A 42 4.64 2.88 8.82
C TYR A 42 3.31 2.29 8.34
N ALA A 43 3.33 1.10 7.75
CA ALA A 43 2.19 0.52 7.04
C ALA A 43 0.95 0.36 7.93
N GLU A 44 1.10 -0.09 9.18
CA GLU A 44 -0.01 -0.25 10.12
C GLU A 44 -0.73 1.09 10.37
N ARG A 45 0.04 2.13 10.70
CA ARG A 45 -0.48 3.48 10.94
C ARG A 45 -1.13 4.06 9.67
N LEU A 46 -0.54 3.82 8.50
CA LEU A 46 -1.04 4.33 7.22
C LEU A 46 -2.33 3.63 6.79
N ALA A 47 -2.42 2.31 6.95
CA ALA A 47 -3.63 1.53 6.69
C ALA A 47 -4.78 2.05 7.58
N GLY A 48 -4.53 2.11 8.89
CA GLY A 48 -5.53 2.44 9.90
C GLY A 48 -6.76 1.54 9.87
N LYS A 49 -7.73 1.86 10.72
CA LYS A 49 -8.98 1.08 10.83
C LYS A 49 -9.69 0.92 9.48
N MET A 50 -9.76 2.00 8.69
CA MET A 50 -10.45 2.00 7.41
C MET A 50 -9.85 1.00 6.40
N GLY A 51 -8.52 0.91 6.31
CA GLY A 51 -7.87 -0.07 5.41
C GLY A 51 -8.21 -1.50 5.81
N VAL A 52 -8.19 -1.79 7.12
CA VAL A 52 -8.54 -3.10 7.67
C VAL A 52 -10.01 -3.44 7.41
N ASP A 53 -10.92 -2.49 7.63
CA ASP A 53 -12.35 -2.66 7.37
C ASP A 53 -12.60 -3.02 5.89
N ILE A 54 -11.95 -2.31 4.95
CA ILE A 54 -12.04 -2.60 3.51
C ILE A 54 -11.52 -4.01 3.20
N ALA A 55 -10.35 -4.37 3.72
CA ALA A 55 -9.73 -5.68 3.50
C ALA A 55 -10.60 -6.86 3.98
N ASN A 56 -11.44 -6.62 4.98
CA ASN A 56 -12.34 -7.62 5.57
C ASN A 56 -13.73 -7.63 4.92
N THR A 57 -14.13 -6.55 4.25
CA THR A 57 -15.49 -6.39 3.67
C THR A 57 -15.55 -6.81 2.21
N LEU A 58 -14.45 -6.66 1.45
CA LEU A 58 -14.43 -7.04 0.05
C LEU A 58 -14.46 -8.57 -0.10
N PRO A 59 -15.39 -9.14 -0.92
CA PRO A 59 -15.29 -10.53 -1.35
C PRO A 59 -13.93 -10.75 -1.97
N GLU A 60 -13.22 -11.79 -1.54
CA GLU A 60 -11.85 -12.07 -2.00
C GLU A 60 -10.83 -10.94 -1.71
N GLY A 61 -11.14 -10.02 -0.80
CA GLY A 61 -10.28 -8.89 -0.42
C GLY A 61 -8.88 -9.26 0.08
N ASN A 62 -8.61 -10.56 0.26
CA ASN A 62 -7.32 -11.12 0.64
C ASN A 62 -6.82 -12.25 -0.30
N SER A 63 -7.57 -12.65 -1.33
CA SER A 63 -7.29 -13.84 -2.17
C SER A 63 -5.96 -13.77 -2.93
N HIS A 64 -5.45 -12.55 -3.11
CA HIS A 64 -4.18 -12.27 -3.79
C HIS A 64 -3.21 -11.46 -2.91
N ALA A 65 -3.23 -11.67 -1.59
CA ALA A 65 -2.31 -11.01 -0.65
C ALA A 65 -0.85 -11.14 -1.07
N TRP A 66 -0.46 -12.33 -1.58
CA TRP A 66 0.90 -12.59 -2.08
C TRP A 66 1.32 -11.62 -3.18
N ALA A 67 0.41 -11.19 -4.06
CA ALA A 67 0.72 -10.30 -5.17
C ALA A 67 1.00 -8.88 -4.67
N TRP A 68 0.28 -8.43 -3.63
CA TRP A 68 0.56 -7.15 -2.97
C TRP A 68 1.94 -7.14 -2.29
N VAL A 69 2.28 -8.24 -1.61
CA VAL A 69 3.58 -8.42 -0.97
C VAL A 69 4.70 -8.49 -2.03
N ALA A 70 4.56 -9.37 -3.02
CA ALA A 70 5.53 -9.52 -4.11
C ALA A 70 5.76 -8.20 -4.85
N ARG A 71 4.68 -7.43 -5.12
CA ARG A 71 4.78 -6.10 -5.73
C ARG A 71 5.68 -5.18 -4.89
N THR A 72 5.48 -5.09 -3.58
CA THR A 72 6.33 -4.24 -2.75
C THR A 72 7.79 -4.69 -2.79
N TYR A 73 8.04 -5.99 -2.60
CA TYR A 73 9.39 -6.56 -2.64
C TYR A 73 10.11 -6.31 -3.96
N LEU A 74 9.46 -6.61 -5.10
CA LEU A 74 10.06 -6.49 -6.43
C LEU A 74 10.43 -5.03 -6.75
N PHE A 75 9.55 -4.08 -6.44
CA PHE A 75 9.84 -2.67 -6.68
C PHE A 75 10.90 -2.12 -5.72
N ASP A 76 10.99 -2.60 -4.47
CA ASP A 76 12.07 -2.23 -3.56
C ASP A 76 13.42 -2.70 -4.09
N LYS A 77 13.48 -3.94 -4.58
CA LYS A 77 14.68 -4.51 -5.21
C LYS A 77 15.06 -3.75 -6.47
N PHE A 78 14.10 -3.46 -7.34
CA PHE A 78 14.33 -2.68 -8.55
C PHE A 78 14.90 -1.30 -8.22
N VAL A 79 14.27 -0.53 -7.33
CA VAL A 79 14.75 0.80 -6.94
C VAL A 79 16.15 0.74 -6.34
N ALA A 80 16.41 -0.21 -5.44
CA ALA A 80 17.75 -0.37 -4.86
C ALA A 80 18.81 -0.71 -5.94
N GLN A 81 18.49 -1.60 -6.86
CA GLN A 81 19.38 -2.00 -7.96
C GLN A 81 19.68 -0.85 -8.93
N GLU A 82 18.69 -0.04 -9.28
CA GLU A 82 18.90 1.11 -10.18
C GLU A 82 19.75 2.20 -9.52
N ILE A 83 19.58 2.42 -8.22
CA ILE A 83 20.41 3.35 -7.44
C ILE A 83 21.85 2.84 -7.35
N GLU A 84 22.06 1.55 -7.08
CA GLU A 84 23.39 0.93 -7.07
C GLU A 84 24.10 1.06 -8.43
N GLN A 85 23.34 1.12 -9.53
CA GLN A 85 23.85 1.33 -10.89
C GLN A 85 24.06 2.82 -11.25
N GLY A 86 23.80 3.74 -10.34
CA GLY A 86 24.07 5.17 -10.52
C GLY A 86 22.86 6.03 -10.87
N THR A 87 21.64 5.51 -10.77
CA THR A 87 20.44 6.35 -10.88
C THR A 87 20.41 7.38 -9.75
N ASP A 88 20.27 8.65 -10.12
CA ASP A 88 20.30 9.80 -9.21
C ASP A 88 18.95 10.52 -9.06
N MET A 89 17.89 9.98 -9.66
CA MET A 89 16.53 10.51 -9.54
C MET A 89 15.49 9.38 -9.55
N VAL A 90 14.58 9.40 -8.58
CA VAL A 90 13.44 8.47 -8.50
C VAL A 90 12.14 9.26 -8.35
N VAL A 91 11.18 9.03 -9.27
CA VAL A 91 9.86 9.67 -9.23
C VAL A 91 8.79 8.64 -8.91
N ASN A 92 8.16 8.76 -7.73
CA ASN A 92 7.10 7.87 -7.29
C ASN A 92 5.72 8.41 -7.70
N LEU A 93 5.24 8.02 -8.88
CA LEU A 93 3.95 8.45 -9.41
C LEU A 93 2.79 7.75 -8.69
N ALA A 94 1.74 8.51 -8.38
CA ALA A 94 0.60 8.03 -7.60
C ALA A 94 1.03 7.33 -6.29
N ALA A 95 2.05 7.91 -5.62
CA ALA A 95 2.67 7.33 -4.42
C ALA A 95 1.67 6.94 -3.33
N GLY A 96 0.55 7.66 -3.20
CA GLY A 96 -0.50 7.34 -2.25
C GLY A 96 0.06 7.25 -0.82
N LEU A 97 0.01 6.04 -0.23
CA LEU A 97 0.57 5.75 1.09
C LEU A 97 1.84 4.90 1.00
N ASP A 98 2.61 5.00 -0.07
CA ASP A 98 3.92 4.37 -0.20
C ASP A 98 4.94 5.05 0.70
N ALA A 99 5.59 4.26 1.55
CA ALA A 99 6.55 4.73 2.53
C ALA A 99 8.02 4.52 2.11
N ARG A 100 8.32 4.13 0.86
CA ARG A 100 9.70 3.91 0.38
C ARG A 100 10.68 5.03 0.74
N PRO A 101 10.39 6.33 0.52
CA PRO A 101 11.30 7.41 0.89
C PRO A 101 11.64 7.47 2.39
N TYR A 102 10.81 6.86 3.24
CA TYR A 102 10.95 6.90 4.70
C TYR A 102 11.50 5.61 5.31
N ARG A 103 11.52 4.50 4.56
CA ARG A 103 11.90 3.17 5.07
C ARG A 103 13.06 2.51 4.34
N MET A 104 13.29 2.87 3.08
CA MET A 104 14.43 2.35 2.32
C MET A 104 15.70 3.11 2.68
N ALA A 105 16.84 2.42 2.67
CA ALA A 105 18.14 3.04 2.82
C ALA A 105 18.56 3.72 1.50
N LEU A 106 17.94 4.86 1.20
CA LEU A 106 18.24 5.66 0.02
C LEU A 106 19.38 6.65 0.31
N PRO A 107 20.22 7.01 -0.68
CA PRO A 107 21.14 8.13 -0.57
C PRO A 107 20.42 9.42 -0.15
N ALA A 108 21.04 10.22 0.72
CA ALA A 108 20.45 11.48 1.21
C ALA A 108 20.29 12.56 0.12
N SER A 109 20.84 12.33 -1.07
CA SER A 109 20.72 13.20 -2.23
C SER A 109 19.43 12.97 -3.04
N LEU A 110 18.67 11.90 -2.75
CA LEU A 110 17.40 11.57 -3.39
C LEU A 110 16.20 12.17 -2.65
#